data_AF-A0A7S2B2J1-F1
#
_entry.id   AF-A0A7S2B2J1-F1
#
_cell.length_a   1.000
_cell.length_b   1.000
_cell.length_c   1.000
_cell.angle_alpha   90.00
_cell.angle_beta   90.00
_cell.angle_gamma   90.00
#
_symmetry.space_group_name_H-M   'P 1'
#
loop_
_entity.id
_entity.type
_entity.pdbx_description
1 polymer ?
#
loop_
_entity_poly.entity_id
_entity_poly.type
_entity_poly.pdbx_seq_one_letter_code
_entity_poly.pdbx_strand_id
1 'polypeptide(L)'
;SFLSLFMAMSGGSGDWVRYFVALERLPYPYRVMFVLYICFTLFAVVNIVTGVFVDSALESNSHDKTITAHEELETKKEYLQAMRDVFEEMDDDGSGIVSLQEFEEKLTDERVIAYFNAMGLNINDAKKLFWLLDSDQSNSVDVDEFVRGCYALQGESRTLDMKIM
;
A
#
# COMPACT_ATOMS: atom_id res chain seq x y z
N SER A 1 -31.48 37.56 -13.87
CA SER A 1 -30.39 37.80 -12.90
C SER A 1 -29.43 36.61 -12.92
N PHE A 2 -28.27 36.66 -12.24
CA PHE A 2 -27.36 35.51 -12.10
C PHE A 2 -28.09 34.25 -11.60
N LEU A 3 -28.98 34.42 -10.62
CA LEU A 3 -29.81 33.34 -10.08
C LEU A 3 -30.69 32.65 -11.15
N SER A 4 -31.25 33.42 -12.08
CA SER A 4 -32.06 32.87 -13.19
C SER A 4 -31.23 32.00 -14.13
N LEU A 5 -29.99 32.42 -14.43
CA LEU A 5 -29.07 31.66 -15.28
C LEU A 5 -28.58 30.38 -14.58
N PHE A 6 -28.35 30.45 -13.27
CA PHE A 6 -28.01 29.29 -12.45
C PHE A 6 -29.18 28.30 -12.34
N MET A 7 -30.42 28.79 -12.15
CA MET A 7 -31.63 27.95 -12.15
C MET A 7 -31.88 27.29 -13.50
N ALA A 8 -31.63 28.01 -14.61
CA ALA A 8 -31.74 27.45 -15.96
C ALA A 8 -30.70 26.34 -16.22
N MET A 9 -29.48 26.47 -15.68
CA MET A 9 -28.43 25.45 -15.81
C MET A 9 -28.68 24.22 -14.94
N SER A 10 -29.14 24.41 -13.70
CA SER A 10 -29.35 23.33 -12.73
C SER A 10 -30.68 22.59 -12.85
N GLY A 11 -31.54 22.98 -13.81
CA GLY A 11 -32.87 22.38 -14.00
C GLY A 11 -33.90 22.78 -12.93
N GLY A 12 -33.66 23.82 -12.15
CA GLY A 12 -34.59 24.34 -11.13
C GLY A 12 -35.87 24.93 -11.75
N SER A 13 -36.88 25.22 -10.91
CA SER A 13 -38.14 25.97 -11.18
C SER A 13 -38.86 25.78 -12.53
N GLY A 14 -38.57 24.71 -13.28
CA GLY A 14 -39.01 24.47 -14.64
C GLY A 14 -38.00 24.95 -15.68
N ASP A 15 -37.29 23.99 -16.26
CA ASP A 15 -36.64 23.93 -17.57
C ASP A 15 -36.19 25.26 -18.23
N TRP A 16 -34.97 25.29 -18.79
CA TRP A 16 -34.41 26.46 -19.52
C TRP A 16 -35.37 26.99 -20.61
N VAL A 17 -36.28 26.15 -21.09
CA VAL A 17 -37.41 26.47 -21.97
C VAL A 17 -38.29 27.62 -21.44
N ARG A 18 -38.58 27.69 -20.13
CA ARG A 18 -39.40 28.77 -19.56
C ARG A 18 -38.74 30.14 -19.72
N TYR A 19 -37.44 30.20 -19.52
CA TYR A 19 -36.65 31.40 -19.71
C TYR A 19 -36.51 31.76 -21.20
N PHE A 20 -36.40 30.74 -22.08
CA PHE A 20 -36.40 30.94 -23.53
C PHE A 20 -37.72 31.53 -24.04
N VAL A 21 -38.86 31.04 -23.56
CA VAL A 21 -40.20 31.59 -23.90
C VAL A 21 -40.34 33.03 -23.41
N ALA A 22 -39.82 33.37 -22.22
CA ALA A 22 -39.82 34.74 -21.73
C ALA A 22 -38.99 35.70 -22.61
N LEU A 23 -37.97 35.18 -23.31
CA LEU A 23 -37.11 35.92 -24.24
C LEU A 23 -37.73 36.10 -25.65
N GLU A 24 -38.86 35.47 -25.98
CA GLU A 24 -39.48 35.60 -27.31
C GLU A 24 -39.87 37.04 -27.66
N ARG A 25 -40.21 37.85 -26.65
CA ARG A 25 -40.58 39.26 -26.81
C ARG A 25 -39.38 40.15 -27.17
N LEU A 26 -38.15 39.63 -27.13
CA LEU A 26 -36.93 40.36 -27.43
C LEU A 26 -36.38 40.04 -28.84
N PRO A 27 -35.52 40.93 -29.38
CA PRO A 27 -34.85 40.70 -30.66
C PRO A 27 -34.11 39.37 -30.72
N TYR A 28 -34.03 38.79 -31.91
CA TYR A 28 -33.36 37.52 -32.19
C TYR A 28 -31.95 37.31 -31.58
N PRO A 29 -31.02 38.28 -31.57
CA PRO A 29 -29.66 38.05 -31.06
C PRO A 29 -29.63 37.61 -29.59
N TYR A 30 -30.55 38.09 -28.75
CA TYR A 30 -30.61 37.72 -27.33
C TYR A 30 -30.97 36.24 -27.13
N ARG A 31 -31.82 35.69 -28.02
CA ARG A 31 -32.21 34.27 -27.99
C ARG A 31 -31.04 33.38 -28.37
N VAL A 32 -30.29 33.76 -29.41
CA VAL A 32 -29.10 33.03 -29.84
C VAL A 32 -28.02 33.03 -28.76
N MET A 33 -27.76 34.19 -28.14
CA MET A 33 -26.79 34.27 -27.04
C MET A 33 -27.20 33.41 -25.83
N PHE A 34 -28.49 33.34 -25.49
CA PHE A 34 -28.97 32.49 -24.41
C PHE A 34 -28.79 31.00 -24.70
N VAL A 35 -29.09 30.55 -25.93
CA VAL A 35 -28.87 29.16 -26.34
C VAL A 35 -27.39 28.81 -26.33
N LEU A 36 -26.52 29.69 -26.85
CA LEU A 36 -25.07 29.49 -26.80
C LEU A 36 -24.54 29.39 -25.37
N TYR A 37 -25.04 30.22 -24.46
CA TYR A 37 -24.70 30.13 -23.03
C TYR A 37 -25.10 28.77 -22.43
N ILE A 38 -26.32 28.30 -22.70
CA ILE A 38 -26.81 27.00 -22.20
C ILE A 38 -25.99 25.85 -22.79
N CYS A 39 -25.73 25.85 -24.10
CA CYS A 39 -24.89 24.84 -24.75
C CYS A 39 -23.47 24.84 -24.17
N PHE A 40 -22.84 26.00 -24.04
CA PHE A 40 -21.49 26.09 -23.49
C PHE A 40 -21.42 25.59 -22.05
N THR A 41 -22.38 25.97 -21.21
CA THR A 41 -22.36 25.58 -19.80
C THR A 41 -22.69 24.11 -19.58
N LEU A 42 -23.65 23.55 -20.31
CA LEU A 42 -23.99 22.13 -20.22
C LEU A 42 -22.90 21.23 -20.84
N PHE A 43 -22.34 21.58 -22.00
CA PHE A 43 -21.40 20.72 -22.71
C PHE A 43 -19.93 21.00 -22.39
N ALA A 44 -19.54 22.22 -22.04
CA ALA A 44 -18.14 22.51 -21.71
C ALA A 44 -17.93 22.47 -20.20
N VAL A 45 -18.65 23.27 -19.42
CA VAL A 45 -18.36 23.44 -17.98
C VAL A 45 -18.59 22.14 -17.20
N VAL A 46 -19.74 21.48 -17.37
CA VAL A 46 -20.03 20.22 -16.67
C VAL A 46 -19.04 19.12 -17.06
N ASN A 47 -18.67 19.03 -18.34
CA ASN A 47 -17.73 18.01 -18.82
C ASN A 47 -16.29 18.28 -18.36
N ILE A 48 -15.85 19.54 -18.30
CA ILE A 48 -14.53 19.91 -17.75
C ILE A 48 -14.47 19.55 -16.27
N VAL A 49 -15.50 19.93 -15.50
CA VAL A 49 -15.55 19.62 -14.06
C VAL A 49 -15.56 18.11 -13.84
N THR A 50 -16.38 17.38 -14.59
CA THR A 50 -16.43 15.91 -14.52
C THR A 50 -15.07 15.30 -14.88
N GLY A 51 -14.40 15.83 -15.91
CA GLY A 51 -13.05 15.40 -16.30
C GLY A 51 -12.05 15.54 -15.17
N VAL A 52 -12.01 16.70 -14.50
CA VAL A 52 -11.11 16.93 -13.35
C VAL A 52 -11.39 15.96 -12.20
N PHE A 53 -12.66 15.67 -11.90
CA PHE A 53 -13.01 14.70 -10.86
C PHE A 53 -12.61 13.27 -11.23
N VAL A 54 -12.78 12.88 -12.49
CA VAL A 54 -12.35 11.57 -12.99
C VAL A 54 -10.83 11.44 -12.94
N ASP A 55 -10.10 12.46 -13.40
CA ASP A 55 -8.63 12.48 -13.34
C ASP A 55 -8.13 12.39 -11.88
N SER A 56 -8.75 13.14 -10.96
CA SER A 56 -8.41 13.08 -9.53
C SER A 56 -8.68 11.69 -8.94
N ALA A 57 -9.79 11.04 -9.33
CA ALA A 57 -10.12 9.69 -8.87
C ALA A 57 -9.17 8.62 -9.46
N LEU A 58 -8.73 8.79 -10.71
CA LEU A 58 -7.75 7.92 -11.35
C LEU A 58 -6.35 8.08 -10.75
N GLU A 59 -5.94 9.32 -10.45
CA GLU A 59 -4.64 9.63 -9.85
C GLU A 59 -4.54 9.05 -8.43
N SER A 60 -5.57 9.20 -7.59
CA SER A 60 -5.63 8.59 -6.25
C SER A 60 -5.41 7.08 -6.29
N ASN A 61 -6.04 6.39 -7.26
CA ASN A 61 -5.92 4.95 -7.41
C ASN A 61 -4.53 4.50 -7.91
N SER A 62 -3.80 5.39 -8.57
CA SER A 62 -2.42 5.15 -9.03
C SER A 62 -1.37 5.42 -7.95
N HIS A 63 -1.59 6.44 -7.11
CA HIS A 63 -0.70 6.79 -6.00
C HIS A 63 -0.68 5.68 -4.93
N ASP A 64 -1.83 5.08 -4.62
CA ASP A 64 -1.93 4.00 -3.63
C ASP A 64 -1.07 2.78 -3.99
N LYS A 65 -0.93 2.45 -5.27
CA LYS A 65 -0.15 1.27 -5.71
C LYS A 65 1.36 1.48 -5.70
N THR A 66 1.82 2.72 -5.83
CA THR A 66 3.26 3.03 -5.86
C THR A 66 3.81 3.29 -4.46
N ILE A 67 3.01 3.89 -3.58
CA ILE A 67 3.36 4.08 -2.17
C ILE A 67 3.46 2.74 -1.46
N THR A 68 2.48 1.86 -1.63
CA THR A 68 2.47 0.53 -0.99
C THR A 68 3.67 -0.34 -1.38
N ALA A 69 4.06 -0.35 -2.66
CA ALA A 69 5.21 -1.13 -3.11
C ALA A 69 6.55 -0.62 -2.54
N HIS A 70 6.68 0.70 -2.34
CA HIS A 70 7.90 1.28 -1.76
C HIS A 70 8.00 1.00 -0.26
N GLU A 71 6.90 1.11 0.48
CA GLU A 71 6.84 0.82 1.91
C GLU A 71 7.15 -0.67 2.19
N GLU A 72 6.62 -1.58 1.37
CA GLU A 72 6.93 -3.02 1.46
C GLU A 72 8.40 -3.32 1.19
N LEU A 73 9.05 -2.60 0.27
CA LEU A 73 10.47 -2.80 -0.04
C LEU A 73 11.38 -2.29 1.08
N GLU A 74 11.09 -1.13 1.67
CA GLU A 74 11.90 -0.57 2.76
C GLU A 74 11.76 -1.40 4.03
N THR A 75 10.53 -1.80 4.41
CA THR A 75 10.31 -2.72 5.54
C THR A 75 11.02 -4.06 5.33
N LYS A 76 11.04 -4.58 4.10
CA LYS A 76 11.81 -5.78 3.77
C LYS A 76 13.31 -5.57 3.93
N LYS A 77 13.87 -4.42 3.52
CA LYS A 77 15.31 -4.12 3.69
C LYS A 77 15.69 -4.02 5.17
N GLU A 78 14.91 -3.31 5.97
CA GLU A 78 15.14 -3.18 7.42
C GLU A 78 15.14 -4.56 8.08
N TYR A 79 14.19 -5.42 7.70
CA TYR A 79 14.14 -6.80 8.18
C TYR A 79 15.37 -7.62 7.79
N LEU A 80 15.77 -7.58 6.51
CA LEU A 80 16.96 -8.29 6.04
C LEU A 80 18.24 -7.81 6.73
N GLN A 81 18.33 -6.51 7.01
CA GLN A 81 19.47 -5.95 7.74
C GLN A 81 19.49 -6.46 9.19
N ALA A 82 18.37 -6.38 9.90
CA ALA A 82 18.28 -6.89 11.27
C ALA A 82 18.64 -8.38 11.38
N MET A 83 18.28 -9.19 10.38
CA MET A 83 18.66 -10.61 10.33
C MET A 83 20.15 -10.83 10.14
N ARG A 84 20.79 -10.02 9.29
CA ARG A 84 22.24 -10.07 9.10
C ARG A 84 22.96 -9.68 10.39
N ASP A 85 22.49 -8.65 11.06
CA ASP A 85 23.08 -8.21 12.33
C ASP A 85 22.97 -9.31 13.41
N VAL A 86 21.85 -10.02 13.49
CA VAL A 86 21.69 -11.17 14.41
C VAL A 86 22.59 -12.34 14.00
N PHE A 87 22.71 -12.63 12.71
CA PHE A 87 23.60 -13.70 12.23
C PHE A 87 25.07 -13.40 12.60
N GLU A 88 25.52 -12.17 12.40
CA GLU A 88 26.88 -11.74 12.80
C GLU A 88 27.09 -11.80 14.32
N GLU A 89 26.05 -11.59 15.13
CA GLU A 89 26.14 -11.76 16.60
C GLU A 89 26.21 -13.24 17.00
N MET A 90 25.73 -14.15 16.15
CA MET A 90 25.77 -15.60 16.39
C MET A 90 27.05 -16.27 15.88
N ASP A 91 27.60 -15.78 14.77
CA ASP A 91 28.87 -16.22 14.16
C ASP A 91 30.08 -15.66 14.94
N ASP A 92 30.36 -16.25 16.11
CA ASP A 92 31.45 -15.82 17.00
C ASP A 92 32.84 -16.02 16.40
N ASP A 93 33.02 -17.03 15.55
CA ASP A 93 34.30 -17.34 14.93
C ASP A 93 34.52 -16.61 13.59
N GLY A 94 33.48 -15.94 13.07
CA GLY A 94 33.51 -15.20 11.82
C GLY A 94 33.71 -16.10 10.60
N SER A 95 33.30 -17.35 10.70
CA SER A 95 33.43 -18.34 9.62
C SER A 95 32.46 -18.10 8.47
N GLY A 96 31.44 -17.26 8.68
CA GLY A 96 30.35 -17.01 7.74
C GLY A 96 29.28 -18.11 7.76
N ILE A 97 29.36 -19.03 8.71
CA ILE A 97 28.39 -20.10 8.96
C ILE A 97 28.13 -20.20 10.47
N VAL A 98 26.93 -20.60 10.87
CA VAL A 98 26.62 -20.86 12.27
C VAL A 98 26.47 -22.37 12.46
N SER A 99 27.33 -22.95 13.29
CA SER A 99 27.25 -24.35 13.67
C SER A 99 26.12 -24.61 14.68
N LEU A 100 25.68 -25.86 14.81
CA LEU A 100 24.66 -26.22 15.81
C LEU A 100 25.11 -25.85 17.24
N GLN A 101 26.41 -25.94 17.53
CA GLN A 101 26.94 -25.61 18.85
C GLN A 101 26.85 -24.11 19.12
N GLU A 102 27.30 -23.26 18.19
CA GLU A 102 27.20 -21.81 18.31
C GLU A 102 25.73 -21.37 18.40
N PHE A 103 24.86 -22.01 17.62
CA PHE A 103 23.43 -21.76 17.65
C PHE A 103 22.82 -22.05 19.04
N GLU A 104 23.14 -23.21 19.64
CA GLU A 104 22.69 -23.58 20.98
C GLU A 104 23.25 -22.66 22.06
N GLU A 105 24.54 -22.32 21.99
CA GLU A 105 25.20 -21.43 22.95
C GLU A 105 24.57 -20.03 22.90
N LYS A 106 24.34 -19.48 21.71
CA LYS A 106 23.75 -18.14 21.51
C LYS A 106 22.27 -18.08 21.86
N LEU A 107 21.55 -19.19 21.70
CA LEU A 107 20.17 -19.32 22.14
C LEU A 107 19.99 -19.44 23.66
N THR A 108 21.08 -19.32 24.43
CA THR A 108 21.01 -19.08 25.87
C THR A 108 21.11 -17.59 26.24
N ASP A 109 21.52 -16.71 25.31
CA ASP A 109 21.59 -15.27 25.54
C ASP A 109 20.18 -14.65 25.43
N GLU A 110 19.72 -14.02 26.50
CA GLU A 110 18.41 -13.35 26.55
C GLU A 110 18.26 -12.30 25.44
N ARG A 111 19.35 -11.68 24.98
CA ARG A 111 19.32 -10.69 23.90
C ARG A 111 18.95 -11.33 22.57
N VAL A 112 19.60 -12.44 22.22
CA VAL A 112 19.32 -13.19 20.99
C VAL A 112 17.89 -13.73 21.02
N ILE A 113 17.46 -14.31 22.16
CA ILE A 113 16.08 -14.77 22.35
C ILE A 113 15.07 -13.63 22.16
N ALA A 114 15.35 -12.43 22.69
CA ALA A 114 14.49 -11.26 22.53
C ALA A 114 14.39 -10.84 21.05
N TYR A 115 15.47 -10.90 20.27
CA TYR A 115 15.44 -10.60 18.84
C TYR A 115 14.56 -11.57 18.06
N PHE A 116 14.72 -12.87 18.26
CA PHE A 116 13.86 -13.87 17.61
C PHE A 116 12.39 -13.72 18.00
N ASN A 117 12.09 -13.42 19.27
CA ASN A 117 10.73 -13.12 19.71
C ASN A 117 10.19 -11.84 19.05
N ALA A 118 11.00 -10.79 18.91
CA ALA A 118 10.63 -9.57 18.19
C ALA A 118 10.36 -9.82 16.70
N MET A 119 11.02 -10.82 16.12
CA MET A 119 10.75 -11.31 14.76
C MET A 119 9.52 -12.22 14.65
N GLY A 120 8.88 -12.57 15.77
CA GLY A 120 7.71 -13.46 15.84
C GLY A 120 8.05 -14.95 15.85
N LEU A 121 9.31 -15.31 16.10
CA LEU A 121 9.78 -16.69 16.11
C LEU A 121 9.83 -17.20 17.56
N ASN A 122 9.01 -18.20 17.87
CA ASN A 122 8.99 -18.82 19.19
C ASN A 122 10.03 -19.93 19.29
N ILE A 123 11.14 -19.65 19.98
CA ILE A 123 12.25 -20.59 20.12
C ILE A 123 12.07 -21.48 21.34
N ASN A 124 11.17 -22.45 21.25
CA ASN A 124 11.01 -23.46 22.32
C ASN A 124 12.03 -24.61 22.21
N ASP A 125 12.62 -24.82 21.03
CA ASP A 125 13.54 -25.92 20.75
C ASP A 125 14.58 -25.50 19.71
N ALA A 126 15.76 -25.10 20.20
CA ALA A 126 16.88 -24.63 19.39
C ALA A 126 17.30 -25.64 18.31
N LYS A 127 17.32 -26.94 18.64
CA LYS A 127 17.69 -28.00 17.68
C LYS A 127 16.70 -28.11 16.53
N LYS A 128 15.40 -28.08 16.85
CA LYS A 128 14.36 -28.12 15.82
C LYS A 128 14.40 -26.89 14.93
N LEU A 129 14.62 -25.70 15.51
CA LEU A 129 14.75 -24.47 14.74
C LEU A 129 15.97 -24.54 13.82
N PHE A 130 17.12 -25.00 14.31
CA PHE A 130 18.32 -25.18 13.50
C PHE A 130 18.07 -26.09 12.29
N TRP A 131 17.42 -27.24 12.49
CA TRP A 131 17.06 -28.16 11.40
C TRP A 131 16.00 -27.62 10.43
N LEU A 132 15.20 -26.63 10.85
CA LEU A 132 14.28 -25.92 9.96
C LEU A 132 15.00 -24.88 9.11
N LEU A 133 16.13 -24.34 9.59
CA LEU A 133 16.96 -23.37 8.86
C LEU A 133 17.94 -24.07 7.91
N ASP A 134 18.60 -25.13 8.38
CA ASP A 134 19.54 -25.99 7.63
C ASP A 134 18.79 -26.75 6.52
N SER A 135 18.73 -26.13 5.34
CA SER A 135 17.92 -26.62 4.22
C SER A 135 18.68 -27.68 3.42
N ASP A 136 20.01 -27.62 3.42
CA ASP A 136 20.89 -28.53 2.71
C ASP A 136 21.40 -29.71 3.56
N GLN A 137 21.06 -29.73 4.85
CA GLN A 137 21.48 -30.74 5.84
C GLN A 137 23.00 -30.80 6.03
N SER A 138 23.67 -29.65 5.87
CA SER A 138 25.12 -29.53 6.06
C SER A 138 25.52 -29.60 7.55
N ASN A 139 24.56 -29.54 8.48
CA ASN A 139 24.78 -29.32 9.92
C ASN A 139 25.42 -27.97 10.24
N SER A 140 25.30 -27.02 9.32
CA SER A 140 25.67 -25.61 9.46
C SER A 140 24.56 -24.77 8.83
N VAL A 141 24.42 -23.53 9.25
CA VAL A 141 23.47 -22.60 8.64
C VAL A 141 24.26 -21.41 8.11
N ASP A 142 24.22 -21.19 6.79
CA ASP A 142 24.80 -19.99 6.19
C ASP A 142 23.87 -18.78 6.31
N VAL A 143 24.39 -17.58 6.01
CA VAL A 143 23.60 -16.33 6.16
C VAL A 143 22.36 -16.32 5.26
N ASP A 144 22.41 -16.91 4.06
CA ASP A 144 21.29 -16.93 3.14
C ASP A 144 20.24 -17.97 3.59
N GLU A 145 20.66 -19.11 4.13
CA GLU A 145 19.78 -20.08 4.80
C GLU A 145 19.10 -19.49 6.02
N PHE A 146 19.85 -18.80 6.88
CA PHE A 146 19.31 -18.13 8.07
C PHE A 146 18.23 -17.11 7.70
N VAL A 147 18.56 -16.19 6.78
CA VAL A 147 17.65 -15.13 6.34
C VAL A 147 16.41 -15.71 5.67
N ARG A 148 16.58 -16.67 4.75
CA ARG A 148 15.43 -17.29 4.05
C ARG A 148 14.58 -18.11 4.99
N GLY A 149 15.19 -18.88 5.88
CA GLY A 149 14.50 -19.75 6.83
C GLY A 149 13.69 -18.94 7.83
N CYS A 150 14.27 -17.89 8.43
CA CYS A 150 13.54 -17.03 9.34
C CYS A 150 12.43 -16.22 8.64
N TYR A 151 12.64 -15.77 7.38
CA TYR A 151 11.59 -15.12 6.59
C TYR A 151 10.43 -16.08 6.29
N ALA A 152 10.71 -17.34 5.96
CA ALA A 152 9.70 -18.36 5.71
C ALA A 152 8.89 -18.69 6.99
N LEU A 153 9.58 -18.86 8.12
CA LEU A 153 8.95 -19.15 9.42
C LEU A 153 8.07 -17.99 9.91
N GLN A 154 8.47 -16.73 9.66
CA GLN A 154 7.64 -15.56 9.95
C GLN A 154 6.36 -15.55 9.09
N GLY A 155 6.45 -15.94 7.82
CA GLY A 155 5.29 -16.05 6.93
C GLY A 155 4.28 -17.10 7.40
N GLU A 156 4.73 -18.24 7.91
CA GLU A 156 3.86 -19.24 8.52
C GLU A 156 3.24 -18.76 9.83
N SER A 157 3.98 -18.05 10.68
CA SER A 157 3.44 -17.45 11.91
C SER A 157 2.33 -16.41 11.61
N ARG A 158 2.55 -15.52 10.64
CA ARG A 158 1.53 -14.51 10.24
C ARG A 158 0.27 -15.14 9.62
N THR A 159 0.41 -16.25 8.91
CA THR A 159 -0.74 -16.95 8.31
C THR A 159 -1.54 -17.75 9.33
N LEU A 160 -0.91 -18.23 10.41
CA LEU A 160 -1.59 -18.88 11.53
C LEU A 160 -2.43 -17.88 12.35
N ASP A 161 -1.90 -16.71 12.67
CA ASP A 161 -2.64 -15.68 13.42
C ASP A 161 -3.86 -15.15 12.64
N MET A 162 -3.76 -14.99 11.31
CA MET A 162 -4.90 -14.62 10.46
C MET A 162 -6.00 -15.70 10.40
N LYS A 163 -5.68 -16.96 10.74
CA LYS A 163 -6.63 -18.08 10.67
C LYS A 163 -7.29 -18.39 12.02
N ILE A 164 -6.74 -17.86 13.11
CA ILE A 164 -7.26 -18.02 14.48
C ILE A 164 -8.14 -16.83 14.88
N MET A 165 -8.18 -15.75 14.07
CA MET A 165 -9.06 -14.59 14.27
C MET A 165 -10.46 -14.76 13.67
#